data_AF-A0A8D8T499-F1
#
_entry.id   AF-A0A8D8T499-F1
#
_cell.length_a   1.000
_cell.length_b   1.000
_cell.length_c   1.000
_cell.angle_alpha   90.00
_cell.angle_beta   90.00
_cell.angle_gamma   90.00
#
_symmetry.space_group_name_H-M   'P 1'
#
loop_
_entity.id
_entity.type
_entity.pdbx_description
1 polymer ?
#
loop_
_entity_poly.entity_id
_entity_poly.type
_entity_poly.pdbx_seq_one_letter_code
_entity_poly.pdbx_strand_id
1 'polypeptide(L)'
;TAVAATSTGDYTVVFIGTETGHLKKVVVETSSIAIEYGDVKVDEGAIVNADLHLDQKAMHLYVMTERRVSKVKVQECKLYKTCWDCLNRKDPYCGWCSLENKCSLRSDCQDAAKDPLSWISYKSGRCTTITSVTPNQLQRTTARTLDLAIENLPKLPGQFLCAFTIGDKTLTTEAVKKTNGVGCITPRTDFLPSIPAGQHNITAKLSVRSTNGPDFVTTRFMFFDCNTYSSCTQCVSSDFPCDWCVD
;
A
#
# COMPACT_ATOMS: atom_id res chain seq x y z
N THR A 1 10.14 22.32 -27.29
CA THR A 1 11.38 23.10 -27.50
C THR A 1 12.63 22.31 -27.16
N ALA A 2 12.55 21.27 -26.32
CA ALA A 2 13.68 20.42 -25.97
C ALA A 2 13.23 18.97 -25.76
N VAL A 3 14.15 18.01 -25.92
CA VAL A 3 13.87 16.59 -25.68
C VAL A 3 15.09 15.88 -25.09
N ALA A 4 14.86 15.05 -24.08
CA ALA A 4 15.82 14.08 -23.59
C ALA A 4 15.09 12.76 -23.31
N ALA A 5 15.80 11.64 -23.42
CA ALA A 5 15.23 10.32 -23.16
C ALA A 5 16.15 9.48 -22.28
N THR A 6 15.56 8.57 -21.52
CA THR A 6 16.27 7.57 -20.71
C THR A 6 15.44 6.29 -20.61
N SER A 7 16.00 5.28 -19.96
CA SER A 7 15.33 3.99 -19.75
C SER A 7 15.36 3.61 -18.27
N THR A 8 14.22 3.12 -17.77
CA THR A 8 14.13 2.50 -16.43
C THR A 8 14.42 1.00 -16.45
N GLY A 9 14.86 0.47 -17.60
CA GLY A 9 15.01 -0.96 -17.89
C GLY A 9 13.80 -1.50 -18.65
N ASP A 10 12.62 -1.36 -18.07
CA ASP A 10 11.36 -1.88 -18.64
C ASP A 10 10.62 -0.86 -19.52
N TYR A 11 10.98 0.43 -19.44
CA TYR A 11 10.30 1.53 -20.12
C TYR A 11 11.28 2.55 -20.66
N THR A 12 10.92 3.18 -21.78
CA THR A 12 11.54 4.42 -22.24
C THR A 12 10.77 5.61 -21.68
N VAL A 13 11.51 6.53 -21.05
CA VAL A 13 10.98 7.79 -20.53
C VAL A 13 11.52 8.93 -21.35
N VAL A 14 10.63 9.82 -21.75
CA VAL A 14 10.94 11.03 -22.53
C VAL A 14 10.57 12.26 -21.69
N PHE A 15 11.51 13.19 -21.62
CA PHE A 15 11.33 14.51 -21.02
C PHE A 15 11.21 15.54 -22.14
N ILE A 16 10.15 16.34 -22.11
CA ILE A 16 9.85 17.33 -23.14
C ILE A 16 9.81 18.72 -22.51
N GLY A 17 10.73 19.58 -22.93
CA GLY A 17 10.71 21.00 -22.58
C GLY A 17 9.69 21.76 -23.41
N THR A 18 8.95 22.66 -22.77
CA THR A 18 7.89 23.47 -23.40
C THR A 18 8.30 24.94 -23.51
N GLU A 19 7.56 25.69 -24.34
CA GLU A 19 7.74 27.15 -24.48
C GLU A 19 7.23 27.94 -23.27
N THR A 20 6.32 27.36 -22.48
CA THR A 20 5.77 27.97 -21.26
C THR A 20 6.61 27.68 -20.01
N GLY A 21 7.75 26.99 -20.16
CA GLY A 21 8.67 26.70 -19.05
C GLY A 21 8.30 25.51 -18.19
N HIS A 22 7.50 24.61 -18.74
CA HIS A 22 7.16 23.33 -18.17
C HIS A 22 8.03 22.21 -18.74
N LEU A 23 8.22 21.17 -17.93
CA LEU A 23 8.84 19.92 -18.31
C LEU A 23 7.82 18.80 -18.20
N LYS A 24 7.37 18.28 -19.35
CA LYS A 24 6.48 17.13 -19.43
C LYS A 24 7.29 15.83 -19.31
N LYS A 25 6.73 14.86 -18.59
CA LYS A 25 7.26 13.51 -18.43
C LYS A 25 6.33 12.53 -19.14
N VAL A 26 6.89 11.77 -20.08
CA VAL A 26 6.14 10.88 -20.95
C VAL A 26 6.76 9.49 -20.88
N VAL A 27 5.93 8.47 -20.71
CA VAL A 27 6.34 7.07 -20.87
C VAL A 27 5.94 6.59 -22.26
N VAL A 28 6.88 5.99 -22.98
CA VAL A 28 6.62 5.35 -24.28
C VAL A 28 6.41 3.87 -24.02
N GLU A 29 5.18 3.39 -24.21
CA GLU A 29 4.82 1.99 -23.95
C GLU A 29 4.98 1.11 -25.19
N THR A 30 4.67 1.64 -26.37
CA THR A 30 4.81 0.97 -27.66
C THR A 30 5.22 1.98 -28.73
N SER A 31 5.41 1.54 -29.97
CA SER A 31 5.67 2.43 -31.11
C SER A 31 4.51 3.39 -31.43
N SER A 32 3.31 3.13 -30.90
CA SER A 32 2.10 3.93 -31.16
C SER A 32 1.44 4.50 -29.90
N ILE A 33 1.92 4.12 -28.70
CA ILE A 33 1.32 4.52 -27.43
C ILE A 33 2.38 5.19 -26.55
N ALA A 34 2.13 6.45 -26.23
CA ALA A 34 2.88 7.22 -25.26
C ALA A 34 1.90 7.94 -24.32
N ILE A 35 2.23 8.00 -23.04
CA ILE A 35 1.36 8.52 -21.99
C ILE A 35 2.12 9.61 -21.23
N GLU A 36 1.58 10.83 -21.20
CA GLU A 36 2.02 11.87 -20.28
C GLU A 36 1.56 11.52 -18.86
N TYR A 37 2.51 11.42 -17.93
CA TYR A 37 2.23 11.04 -16.55
C TYR A 37 2.65 12.13 -15.54
N GLY A 38 3.32 13.18 -16.00
CA GLY A 38 3.72 14.28 -15.13
C GLY A 38 4.01 15.56 -15.90
N ASP A 39 3.74 16.67 -15.23
CA ASP A 39 4.06 18.02 -15.68
C ASP A 39 4.73 18.77 -14.52
N VAL A 40 5.97 19.21 -14.75
CA VAL A 40 6.77 19.94 -13.75
C VAL A 40 6.96 21.36 -14.23
N LYS A 41 6.43 22.31 -13.47
CA LYS A 41 6.75 23.73 -13.65
C LYS A 41 8.21 23.98 -13.30
N VAL A 42 9.02 24.31 -14.31
CA VAL A 42 10.43 24.67 -14.13
C VAL A 42 10.56 26.18 -14.00
N ASP A 43 10.11 26.94 -15.01
CA ASP A 43 10.13 28.41 -15.02
C ASP A 43 8.98 29.03 -15.80
N GLU A 44 7.89 29.33 -15.10
CA GLU A 44 6.66 29.87 -15.71
C GLU A 44 6.93 31.01 -16.71
N GLY A 45 6.52 30.79 -17.96
CA GLY A 45 6.63 31.76 -19.05
C GLY A 45 8.02 31.86 -19.70
N ALA A 46 9.02 31.09 -19.26
CA ALA A 46 10.34 31.06 -19.87
C ALA A 46 10.56 29.79 -20.69
N ILE A 47 10.99 29.93 -21.94
CA ILE A 47 11.21 28.80 -22.85
C ILE A 47 12.29 27.87 -22.29
N VAL A 48 12.00 26.56 -22.27
CA VAL A 48 13.02 25.54 -21.97
C VAL A 48 13.98 25.41 -23.14
N ASN A 49 15.27 25.59 -22.87
CA ASN A 49 16.37 25.45 -23.83
C ASN A 49 16.49 23.99 -24.30
N ALA A 50 16.94 23.79 -25.55
CA ALA A 50 17.11 22.49 -26.20
C ALA A 50 18.04 21.54 -25.42
N ASP A 51 19.02 22.09 -24.69
CA ASP A 51 20.00 21.33 -23.93
C ASP A 51 19.42 20.80 -22.60
N LEU A 52 18.94 19.56 -22.64
CA LEU A 52 18.50 18.79 -21.48
C LEU A 52 19.53 17.69 -21.17
N HIS A 53 20.08 17.70 -19.94
CA HIS A 53 21.12 16.75 -19.56
C HIS A 53 20.74 15.96 -18.31
N LEU A 54 20.85 14.64 -18.39
CA LEU A 54 20.75 13.76 -17.24
C LEU A 54 22.07 13.70 -16.48
N ASP A 55 22.00 13.53 -15.16
CA ASP A 55 23.19 13.17 -14.37
C ASP A 55 23.67 11.75 -14.72
N GLN A 56 24.88 11.39 -14.26
CA GLN A 56 25.50 10.09 -14.55
C GLN A 56 24.66 8.88 -14.14
N LYS A 57 23.77 9.05 -13.14
CA LYS A 57 22.89 7.98 -12.63
C LYS A 57 21.50 8.04 -13.25
N ALA A 58 21.24 8.98 -14.15
CA ALA A 58 19.92 9.29 -14.70
C ALA A 58 18.83 9.52 -13.62
N MET A 59 19.21 10.10 -12.48
CA MET A 59 18.30 10.39 -11.37
C MET A 59 17.88 11.85 -11.27
N HIS A 60 18.61 12.74 -11.93
CA HIS A 60 18.25 14.15 -12.08
C HIS A 60 18.41 14.59 -13.52
N LEU A 61 17.52 15.49 -13.94
CA LEU A 61 17.58 16.20 -15.20
C LEU A 61 17.93 17.67 -14.92
N TYR A 62 18.99 18.16 -15.54
CA TYR A 62 19.32 19.58 -15.59
C TYR A 62 18.54 20.22 -16.74
N VAL A 63 17.68 21.16 -16.38
CA VAL A 63 16.81 21.89 -17.30
C VAL A 63 17.24 23.35 -17.31
N MET A 64 17.60 23.86 -18.48
CA MET A 64 18.04 25.23 -18.66
C MET A 64 16.94 26.08 -19.28
N THR A 65 16.85 27.32 -18.82
CA THR A 65 16.09 28.42 -19.43
C THR A 65 17.06 29.58 -19.64
N GLU A 66 16.60 30.68 -20.22
CA GLU A 66 17.46 31.86 -20.44
C GLU A 66 18.13 32.38 -19.15
N ARG A 67 17.45 32.29 -17.99
CA ARG A 67 17.89 32.95 -16.75
C ARG A 67 18.30 32.00 -15.63
N ARG A 68 18.07 30.70 -15.78
CA ARG A 68 18.39 29.72 -14.72
C ARG A 68 18.59 28.30 -15.22
N VAL A 69 19.32 27.54 -14.41
CA VAL A 69 19.46 26.10 -14.50
C VAL A 69 18.75 25.48 -13.30
N SER A 70 17.82 24.56 -13.56
CA SER A 70 17.07 23.84 -12.52
C SER A 70 17.44 22.36 -12.53
N LYS A 71 17.72 21.80 -11.36
CA LYS A 71 17.96 20.36 -11.18
C LYS A 71 16.67 19.68 -10.76
N VAL A 72 16.05 18.94 -11.68
CA VAL A 72 14.75 18.30 -11.50
C VAL A 72 14.94 16.81 -11.21
N LYS A 73 14.25 16.26 -10.20
CA LYS A 73 14.25 14.81 -9.96
C LYS A 73 13.42 14.09 -11.03
N VAL A 74 13.93 12.96 -11.51
CA VAL A 74 13.20 12.13 -12.49
C VAL A 74 11.94 11.51 -11.89
N GLN A 75 11.97 11.21 -10.59
CA GLN A 75 10.88 10.57 -9.84
C GLN A 75 10.78 11.08 -8.41
N GLU A 76 9.58 10.94 -7.83
CA GLU A 76 9.30 11.25 -6.42
C GLU A 76 8.40 10.18 -5.79
N CYS A 77 8.70 8.89 -6.00
CA CYS A 77 7.86 7.76 -5.59
C CYS A 77 7.49 7.81 -4.10
N LYS A 78 8.41 8.26 -3.24
CA LYS A 78 8.23 8.31 -1.78
C LYS A 78 7.10 9.26 -1.33
N LEU A 79 6.60 10.14 -2.21
CA LEU A 79 5.44 10.98 -1.93
C LEU A 79 4.15 10.17 -1.83
N TYR A 80 4.05 9.04 -2.52
CA TYR A 80 2.85 8.21 -2.56
C TYR A 80 2.87 7.17 -1.43
N LYS A 81 1.84 7.21 -0.57
CA LYS A 81 1.80 6.47 0.69
C LYS A 81 0.99 5.19 0.65
N THR A 82 0.11 5.06 -0.34
CA THR A 82 -0.68 3.85 -0.55
C THR A 82 -0.32 3.20 -1.87
N CYS A 83 -0.59 1.90 -1.99
CA CYS A 83 -0.36 1.16 -3.23
C CYS A 83 -1.11 1.80 -4.39
N TRP A 84 -2.40 2.11 -4.22
CA TRP A 84 -3.19 2.72 -5.27
C TRP A 84 -2.71 4.13 -5.65
N ASP A 85 -2.31 4.96 -4.68
CA ASP A 85 -1.72 6.27 -4.99
C ASP A 85 -0.42 6.11 -5.78
N CYS A 86 0.39 5.10 -5.48
CA CYS A 86 1.63 4.82 -6.20
C CYS A 86 1.36 4.38 -7.64
N LEU A 87 0.51 3.38 -7.82
CA LEU A 87 0.27 2.76 -9.13
C LEU A 87 -0.56 3.67 -10.05
N ASN A 88 -1.51 4.45 -9.52
CA ASN A 88 -2.34 5.36 -10.31
C ASN A 88 -1.55 6.52 -10.93
N ARG A 89 -0.34 6.80 -10.44
CA ARG A 89 0.53 7.83 -11.03
C ARG A 89 1.12 7.40 -12.36
N LYS A 90 1.11 6.10 -12.66
CA LYS A 90 1.66 5.54 -13.90
C LYS A 90 3.11 6.00 -14.18
N ASP A 91 3.84 6.32 -13.10
CA ASP A 91 5.22 6.74 -13.18
C ASP A 91 6.09 5.49 -13.37
N PRO A 92 6.79 5.33 -14.50
CA PRO A 92 7.58 4.12 -14.82
C PRO A 92 8.82 3.91 -13.97
N TYR A 93 9.20 4.89 -13.14
CA TYR A 93 10.22 4.69 -12.11
C TYR A 93 9.64 4.06 -10.84
N CYS A 94 8.33 4.25 -10.60
CA CYS A 94 7.68 3.93 -9.35
C CYS A 94 6.93 2.60 -9.41
N GLY A 95 7.00 1.89 -8.30
CA GLY A 95 6.18 0.72 -8.04
C GLY A 95 6.02 0.50 -6.54
N TRP A 96 5.09 -0.37 -6.20
CA TRP A 96 4.75 -0.66 -4.83
C TRP A 96 5.59 -1.82 -4.30
N CYS A 97 6.43 -1.55 -3.29
CA CYS A 97 7.17 -2.58 -2.59
C CYS A 97 6.28 -3.20 -1.52
N SER A 98 5.63 -4.32 -1.84
CA SER A 98 4.50 -4.89 -1.11
C SER A 98 4.80 -5.12 0.38
N LEU A 99 5.84 -5.89 0.70
CA LEU A 99 6.18 -6.25 2.09
C LEU A 99 6.77 -5.08 2.90
N GLU A 100 7.31 -4.07 2.23
CA GLU A 100 7.85 -2.86 2.87
C GLU A 100 6.82 -1.72 2.94
N ASN A 101 5.60 -1.95 2.43
CA ASN A 101 4.47 -1.01 2.47
C ASN A 101 4.84 0.41 2.00
N LYS A 102 5.58 0.51 0.89
CA LYS A 102 6.10 1.78 0.38
C LYS A 102 6.12 1.85 -1.16
N CYS A 103 5.92 3.05 -1.69
CA CYS A 103 6.18 3.34 -3.09
C CYS A 103 7.66 3.67 -3.30
N SER A 104 8.34 2.94 -4.18
CA SER A 104 9.79 3.06 -4.37
C SER A 104 10.24 2.74 -5.79
N LEU A 105 11.51 3.03 -6.07
CA LEU A 105 12.22 2.42 -7.18
C LEU A 105 12.28 0.89 -7.01
N ARG A 106 12.42 0.17 -8.12
CA ARG A 106 12.64 -1.28 -8.12
C ARG A 106 13.92 -1.69 -7.40
N SER A 107 14.99 -0.90 -7.55
CA SER A 107 16.28 -1.10 -6.87
C SER A 107 16.21 -0.97 -5.36
N ASP A 108 15.23 -0.21 -4.86
CA ASP A 108 15.09 0.14 -3.44
C ASP A 108 14.14 -0.81 -2.69
N CYS A 109 13.75 -1.91 -3.33
CA CYS A 109 12.85 -2.93 -2.81
C CYS A 109 13.57 -4.27 -2.73
N GLN A 110 13.75 -4.80 -1.51
CA GLN A 110 14.75 -5.84 -1.21
C GLN A 110 14.56 -7.14 -2.01
N ASP A 111 13.30 -7.54 -2.25
CA ASP A 111 12.96 -8.81 -2.90
C ASP A 111 12.38 -8.65 -4.31
N ALA A 112 12.53 -7.46 -4.92
CA ALA A 112 12.00 -7.15 -6.25
C ALA A 112 12.54 -8.03 -7.39
N ALA A 113 13.73 -8.60 -7.21
CA ALA A 113 14.33 -9.52 -8.19
C ALA A 113 13.90 -10.98 -7.99
N LYS A 114 13.39 -11.34 -6.80
CA LYS A 114 13.06 -12.72 -6.44
C LYS A 114 11.60 -13.08 -6.74
N ASP A 115 10.70 -12.11 -6.58
CA ASP A 115 9.28 -12.30 -6.81
C ASP A 115 8.68 -11.04 -7.49
N PRO A 116 8.00 -11.20 -8.64
CA PRO A 116 7.28 -10.11 -9.30
C PRO A 116 6.23 -9.42 -8.42
N LEU A 117 5.67 -10.08 -7.41
CA LEU A 117 4.71 -9.50 -6.48
C LEU A 117 5.38 -8.66 -5.38
N SER A 118 6.69 -8.81 -5.16
CA SER A 118 7.42 -8.00 -4.18
C SER A 118 7.50 -6.53 -4.58
N TRP A 119 7.63 -6.26 -5.89
CA TRP A 119 7.61 -4.90 -6.44
C TRP A 119 6.64 -4.81 -7.61
N ILE A 120 5.54 -4.10 -7.40
CA ILE A 120 4.39 -4.09 -8.30
C ILE A 120 4.42 -2.81 -9.13
N SER A 121 4.50 -2.93 -10.45
CA SER A 121 4.45 -1.79 -11.36
C SER A 121 3.02 -1.39 -11.70
N TYR A 122 2.82 -0.16 -12.16
CA TYR A 122 1.50 0.36 -12.54
C TYR A 122 0.81 -0.47 -13.64
N LYS A 123 1.56 -1.16 -14.51
CA LYS A 123 0.99 -2.02 -15.56
C LYS A 123 0.29 -3.27 -15.02
N SER A 124 0.74 -3.79 -13.88
CA SER A 124 0.11 -4.96 -13.28
C SER A 124 -1.19 -4.61 -12.56
N GLY A 125 -1.28 -3.40 -11.98
CA GLY A 125 -2.49 -2.86 -11.34
C GLY A 125 -3.01 -3.64 -10.14
N ARG A 126 -2.19 -4.46 -9.48
CA ARG A 126 -2.65 -5.47 -8.50
C ARG A 126 -2.01 -5.29 -7.13
N CYS A 127 -2.65 -4.54 -6.24
CA CYS A 127 -2.17 -4.36 -4.87
C CYS A 127 -2.41 -5.62 -4.01
N THR A 128 -1.49 -5.91 -3.10
CA THR A 128 -1.70 -6.95 -2.08
C THR A 128 -2.87 -6.56 -1.18
N THR A 129 -3.91 -7.39 -1.12
CA THR A 129 -5.20 -7.04 -0.51
C THR A 129 -5.78 -8.23 0.25
N ILE A 130 -6.27 -7.98 1.47
CA ILE A 130 -7.09 -8.97 2.19
C ILE A 130 -8.49 -8.96 1.57
N THR A 131 -8.92 -10.09 1.02
CA THR A 131 -10.23 -10.22 0.35
C THR A 131 -11.30 -10.79 1.27
N SER A 132 -10.93 -11.63 2.23
CA SER A 132 -11.87 -12.15 3.24
C SER A 132 -11.17 -12.52 4.54
N VAL A 133 -11.92 -12.50 5.63
CA VAL A 133 -11.50 -12.99 6.96
C VAL A 133 -12.58 -13.95 7.46
N THR A 134 -12.19 -15.16 7.85
CA THR A 134 -13.12 -16.21 8.30
C THR A 134 -12.71 -16.79 9.65
N PRO A 135 -13.54 -16.71 10.71
CA PRO A 135 -14.75 -15.87 10.78
C PRO A 135 -14.39 -14.38 10.68
N ASN A 136 -15.33 -13.52 10.27
CA ASN A 136 -15.12 -12.08 10.12
C ASN A 136 -15.32 -11.28 11.42
N GLN A 137 -15.89 -11.92 12.44
CA GLN A 137 -16.12 -11.37 13.78
C GLN A 137 -16.09 -12.47 14.82
N LEU A 138 -15.81 -12.12 16.08
CA LEU A 138 -15.67 -13.09 17.16
C LEU A 138 -16.19 -12.55 18.50
N GLN A 139 -16.82 -13.41 19.29
CA GLN A 139 -17.13 -13.12 20.69
C GLN A 139 -15.81 -12.91 21.45
N ARG A 140 -15.66 -11.80 22.17
CA ARG A 140 -14.43 -11.34 22.82
C ARG A 140 -13.84 -12.36 23.81
N THR A 141 -14.68 -13.21 24.41
CA THR A 141 -14.25 -14.27 25.33
C THR A 141 -13.79 -15.56 24.63
N THR A 142 -13.86 -15.61 23.29
CA THR A 142 -13.44 -16.76 22.48
C THR A 142 -12.08 -16.51 21.84
N ALA A 143 -11.24 -17.54 21.81
CA ALA A 143 -10.00 -17.55 21.03
C ALA A 143 -10.14 -18.48 19.83
N ARG A 144 -9.68 -18.05 18.65
CA ARG A 144 -9.75 -18.82 17.40
C ARG A 144 -8.60 -18.45 16.46
N THR A 145 -8.32 -19.31 15.49
CA THR A 145 -7.50 -18.95 14.34
C THR A 145 -8.39 -18.39 13.24
N LEU A 146 -8.12 -17.16 12.82
CA LEU A 146 -8.79 -16.48 11.72
C LEU A 146 -8.10 -16.81 10.40
N ASP A 147 -8.86 -17.11 9.37
CA ASP A 147 -8.35 -17.41 8.04
C ASP A 147 -8.49 -16.17 7.15
N LEU A 148 -7.35 -15.57 6.79
CA LEU A 148 -7.28 -14.41 5.92
C LEU A 148 -6.94 -14.88 4.52
N ALA A 149 -7.83 -14.62 3.56
CA ALA A 149 -7.52 -14.74 2.14
C ALA A 149 -6.83 -13.45 1.69
N ILE A 150 -5.65 -13.57 1.09
CA ILE A 150 -4.85 -12.42 0.65
C ILE A 150 -4.46 -12.62 -0.81
N GLU A 151 -4.94 -11.72 -1.66
CA GLU A 151 -4.56 -11.68 -3.06
C GLU A 151 -3.23 -10.95 -3.26
N ASN A 152 -2.50 -11.34 -4.32
CA ASN A 152 -1.22 -10.76 -4.71
C ASN A 152 -0.20 -10.75 -3.56
N LEU A 153 -0.24 -11.80 -2.73
CA LEU A 153 0.71 -12.00 -1.64
C LEU A 153 2.05 -12.49 -2.21
N PRO A 154 3.15 -11.75 -2.05
CA PRO A 154 4.46 -12.20 -2.49
C PRO A 154 4.86 -13.47 -1.74
N LYS A 155 5.67 -14.33 -2.38
CA LYS A 155 6.29 -15.48 -1.74
C LYS A 155 7.05 -14.98 -0.54
N LEU A 156 6.59 -15.47 0.60
CA LEU A 156 6.86 -14.97 1.93
C LEU A 156 8.25 -15.42 2.46
N PRO A 157 9.31 -14.57 2.49
CA PRO A 157 10.52 -14.90 3.23
C PRO A 157 10.27 -14.77 4.74
N GLY A 158 10.71 -15.74 5.54
CA GLY A 158 10.67 -15.65 7.00
C GLY A 158 9.29 -15.87 7.66
N GLN A 159 9.16 -15.45 8.93
CA GLN A 159 7.94 -15.57 9.74
C GLN A 159 7.14 -14.25 9.69
N PHE A 160 5.81 -14.37 9.77
CA PHE A 160 4.89 -13.23 9.81
C PHE A 160 4.19 -13.19 11.15
N LEU A 161 3.74 -11.99 11.50
CA LEU A 161 2.92 -11.75 12.67
C LEU A 161 1.61 -11.14 12.23
N CYS A 162 0.54 -11.51 12.93
CA CYS A 162 -0.73 -10.80 12.86
C CYS A 162 -0.80 -9.80 14.01
N ALA A 163 -1.11 -8.55 13.71
CA ALA A 163 -1.25 -7.49 14.68
C ALA A 163 -2.70 -7.03 14.77
N PHE A 164 -3.21 -6.92 15.99
CA PHE A 164 -4.54 -6.43 16.31
C PHE A 164 -4.37 -5.11 17.07
N THR A 165 -4.56 -3.99 16.36
CA THR A 165 -4.43 -2.65 16.94
C THR A 165 -5.80 -2.09 17.30
N ILE A 166 -6.01 -1.78 18.57
CA ILE A 166 -7.25 -1.21 19.11
C ILE A 166 -6.87 0.05 19.89
N GLY A 167 -7.23 1.24 19.38
CA GLY A 167 -6.67 2.50 19.86
C GLY A 167 -5.14 2.50 19.75
N ASP A 168 -4.45 2.79 20.84
CA ASP A 168 -2.98 2.79 20.90
C ASP A 168 -2.37 1.42 21.26
N LYS A 169 -3.21 0.43 21.59
CA LYS A 169 -2.75 -0.89 22.01
C LYS A 169 -2.64 -1.82 20.80
N THR A 170 -1.46 -2.39 20.57
CA THR A 170 -1.24 -3.40 19.54
C THR A 170 -0.89 -4.73 20.17
N LEU A 171 -1.65 -5.77 19.84
CA LEU A 171 -1.42 -7.15 20.26
C LEU A 171 -0.95 -7.97 19.07
N THR A 172 0.21 -8.61 19.17
CA THR A 172 0.80 -9.41 18.10
C THR A 172 0.71 -10.90 18.39
N THR A 173 0.46 -11.68 17.35
CA THR A 173 0.36 -13.15 17.39
C THR A 173 1.09 -13.74 16.19
N GLU A 174 1.46 -15.01 16.29
CA GLU A 174 2.08 -15.70 15.16
C GLU A 174 1.08 -15.87 14.01
N ALA A 175 1.58 -15.70 12.77
CA ALA A 175 0.83 -15.99 11.57
C ALA A 175 1.24 -17.36 11.00
N VAL A 176 0.26 -18.19 10.70
CA VAL A 176 0.44 -19.49 10.04
C VAL A 176 0.31 -19.29 8.54
N LYS A 177 1.36 -19.61 7.76
CA LYS A 177 1.29 -19.50 6.30
C LYS A 177 0.24 -20.47 5.74
N LYS A 178 -0.57 -19.98 4.81
CA LYS A 178 -1.52 -20.79 4.03
C LYS A 178 -1.25 -20.61 2.53
N THR A 179 -1.86 -21.46 1.71
CA THR A 179 -1.69 -21.43 0.25
C THR A 179 -2.06 -20.07 -0.36
N ASN A 180 -3.17 -19.47 0.09
CA ASN A 180 -3.71 -18.20 -0.45
C ASN A 180 -3.89 -17.13 0.64
N GLY A 181 -2.98 -17.06 1.61
CA GLY A 181 -3.03 -16.06 2.67
C GLY A 181 -2.38 -16.51 3.97
N VAL A 182 -2.97 -16.14 5.10
CA VAL A 182 -2.44 -16.46 6.44
C VAL A 182 -3.53 -16.83 7.42
N GLY A 183 -3.21 -17.74 8.34
CA GLY A 183 -4.00 -17.98 9.55
C GLY A 183 -3.49 -17.11 10.69
N CYS A 184 -4.33 -16.26 11.26
CA CYS A 184 -3.99 -15.39 12.39
C CYS A 184 -4.60 -15.94 13.67
N ILE A 185 -3.77 -16.33 14.64
CA ILE A 185 -4.27 -16.69 15.97
C ILE A 185 -4.79 -15.41 16.64
N THR A 186 -5.99 -15.42 17.23
CA THR A 186 -6.46 -14.24 17.97
C THR A 186 -5.64 -14.01 19.24
N PRO A 187 -5.47 -12.75 19.70
CA PRO A 187 -4.82 -12.48 20.97
C PRO A 187 -5.53 -13.16 22.13
N ARG A 188 -4.83 -13.35 23.25
CA ARG A 188 -5.49 -13.83 24.46
C ARG A 188 -6.55 -12.82 24.92
N THR A 189 -7.67 -13.35 25.35
CA THR A 189 -8.89 -12.58 25.65
C THR A 189 -8.72 -11.66 26.86
N ASP A 190 -7.84 -12.01 27.81
CA ASP A 190 -7.48 -11.21 28.98
C ASP A 190 -6.66 -9.96 28.64
N PHE A 191 -6.01 -9.93 27.48
CA PHE A 191 -5.31 -8.74 27.00
C PHE A 191 -6.18 -7.83 26.13
N LEU A 192 -7.37 -8.26 25.72
CA LEU A 192 -8.29 -7.41 24.96
C LEU A 192 -8.82 -6.26 25.83
N PRO A 193 -8.91 -5.03 25.32
CA PRO A 193 -9.50 -3.94 26.08
C PRO A 193 -10.98 -4.19 26.35
N SER A 194 -11.52 -3.50 27.36
CA SER A 194 -12.95 -3.56 27.64
C SER A 194 -13.77 -2.85 26.58
N ILE A 195 -14.95 -3.38 26.28
CA ILE A 195 -15.91 -2.70 25.40
C ILE A 195 -16.44 -1.47 26.15
N PRO A 196 -16.40 -0.26 25.54
CA PRO A 196 -16.91 0.95 26.18
C PRO A 196 -18.38 0.84 26.57
N ALA A 197 -18.77 1.53 27.65
CA ALA A 197 -20.17 1.57 28.08
C ALA A 197 -21.09 2.06 26.96
N GLY A 198 -22.20 1.36 26.74
CA GLY A 198 -23.14 1.64 25.65
C GLY A 198 -22.72 1.10 24.28
N GLN A 199 -21.59 0.40 24.16
CA GLN A 199 -21.19 -0.33 22.95
C GLN A 199 -21.29 -1.83 23.16
N HIS A 200 -21.40 -2.57 22.05
CA HIS A 200 -21.51 -4.03 22.02
C HIS A 200 -20.31 -4.71 21.34
N ASN A 201 -19.37 -3.91 20.82
CA ASN A 201 -18.16 -4.40 20.16
C ASN A 201 -16.99 -3.42 20.33
N ILE A 202 -15.81 -3.93 20.03
CA ILE A 202 -14.61 -3.16 19.74
C ILE A 202 -14.08 -3.56 18.37
N THR A 203 -13.64 -2.58 17.60
CA THR A 203 -13.05 -2.81 16.28
C THR A 203 -11.53 -2.73 16.38
N ALA A 204 -10.87 -3.81 15.97
CA ALA A 204 -9.43 -3.86 15.78
C ALA A 204 -9.07 -3.57 14.32
N LYS A 205 -7.99 -2.83 14.11
CA LYS A 205 -7.24 -2.86 12.87
C LYS A 205 -6.42 -4.15 12.86
N LEU A 206 -6.87 -5.14 12.12
CA LEU A 206 -6.14 -6.38 11.88
C LEU A 206 -5.15 -6.15 10.74
N SER A 207 -3.88 -6.46 10.95
CA SER A 207 -2.84 -6.37 9.93
C SER A 207 -1.92 -7.58 9.94
N VAL A 208 -1.26 -7.79 8.80
CA VAL A 208 -0.19 -8.77 8.65
C VAL A 208 1.11 -8.01 8.43
N ARG A 209 2.16 -8.42 9.14
CA ARG A 209 3.48 -7.79 9.07
C ARG A 209 4.60 -8.82 9.09
N SER A 210 5.73 -8.47 8.47
CA SER A 210 6.99 -9.21 8.68
C SER A 210 7.52 -8.91 10.09
N THR A 211 8.27 -9.84 10.70
CA THR A 211 8.77 -9.69 12.09
C THR A 211 9.46 -8.35 12.36
N ASN A 212 10.26 -7.86 11.41
CA ASN A 212 10.99 -6.58 11.51
C ASN A 212 10.51 -5.53 10.50
N GLY A 213 9.34 -5.75 9.90
CA GLY A 213 8.79 -4.90 8.84
C GLY A 213 7.55 -4.12 9.29
N PRO A 214 7.05 -3.22 8.43
CA PRO A 214 5.76 -2.59 8.63
C PRO A 214 4.61 -3.57 8.41
N ASP A 215 3.42 -3.16 8.81
CA ASP A 215 2.17 -3.76 8.35
C ASP A 215 2.05 -3.55 6.84
N PHE A 216 1.85 -4.62 6.07
CA PHE A 216 1.78 -4.54 4.60
C PHE A 216 0.36 -4.74 4.04
N VAL A 217 -0.52 -5.37 4.82
CA VAL A 217 -1.97 -5.42 4.54
C VAL A 217 -2.74 -5.24 5.83
N THR A 218 -3.93 -4.66 5.71
CA THR A 218 -4.80 -4.40 6.85
C THR A 218 -6.27 -4.47 6.49
N THR A 219 -7.09 -4.84 7.46
CA THR A 219 -8.55 -4.84 7.42
C THR A 219 -9.12 -4.53 8.80
N ARG A 220 -10.44 -4.36 8.90
CA ARG A 220 -11.15 -4.23 10.18
C ARG A 220 -11.60 -5.60 10.65
N PHE A 221 -11.46 -5.85 11.95
CA PHE A 221 -11.94 -7.06 12.60
C PHE A 221 -12.67 -6.70 13.89
N MET A 222 -13.82 -7.33 14.16
CA MET A 222 -14.68 -6.95 15.28
C MET A 222 -14.68 -8.03 16.35
N PHE A 223 -14.43 -7.61 17.59
CA PHE A 223 -14.71 -8.41 18.78
C PHE A 223 -16.00 -7.90 19.42
N PHE A 224 -17.06 -8.71 19.44
CA PHE A 224 -18.34 -8.37 20.06
C PHE A 224 -18.50 -9.05 21.41
N ASP A 225 -19.48 -8.65 22.22
CA ASP A 225 -19.82 -9.34 23.47
C ASP A 225 -21.33 -9.36 23.70
N CYS A 226 -21.95 -10.52 23.50
CA CYS A 226 -23.40 -10.69 23.69
C CYS A 226 -23.88 -10.38 25.11
N ASN A 227 -23.00 -10.48 26.12
CA ASN A 227 -23.36 -10.18 27.50
C ASN A 227 -23.56 -8.68 27.77
N THR A 228 -23.25 -7.83 26.79
CA THR A 228 -23.48 -6.38 26.88
C THR A 228 -24.93 -5.99 26.57
N TYR A 229 -25.73 -6.90 26.01
CA TYR A 229 -27.15 -6.67 25.76
C TYR A 229 -27.96 -6.87 27.03
N SER A 230 -28.87 -5.93 27.31
CA SER A 230 -29.74 -5.96 28.50
C SER A 230 -31.18 -6.38 28.20
N SER A 231 -31.52 -6.63 26.93
CA SER A 231 -32.84 -7.10 26.54
C SER A 231 -32.75 -8.13 25.42
N CYS A 232 -33.69 -9.09 25.45
CA CYS A 232 -33.84 -10.11 24.41
C CYS A 232 -33.93 -9.49 23.02
N THR A 233 -34.79 -8.48 22.86
CA THR A 233 -35.00 -7.81 21.58
C THR A 233 -33.71 -7.21 21.02
N GLN A 234 -32.91 -6.51 21.84
CA GLN A 234 -31.65 -5.94 21.38
C GLN A 234 -30.60 -7.00 21.03
N CYS A 235 -30.57 -8.11 21.77
CA CYS A 235 -29.61 -9.20 21.55
C CYS A 235 -29.87 -9.92 20.22
N VAL A 236 -31.09 -10.41 20.03
CA VAL A 236 -31.45 -11.23 18.86
C VAL A 236 -31.62 -10.42 17.58
N SER A 237 -31.85 -9.10 17.69
CA SER A 237 -31.90 -8.20 16.53
C SER A 237 -30.55 -7.57 16.20
N SER A 238 -29.47 -7.97 16.87
CA SER A 238 -28.14 -7.41 16.62
C SER A 238 -27.50 -7.96 15.34
N ASP A 239 -26.53 -7.23 14.81
CA ASP A 239 -25.69 -7.70 13.69
C ASP A 239 -24.70 -8.82 14.11
N PHE A 240 -24.67 -9.17 15.41
CA PHE A 240 -23.81 -10.21 15.96
C PHE A 240 -24.59 -11.52 16.10
N PRO A 241 -23.92 -12.68 15.94
CA PRO A 241 -24.54 -13.98 16.10
C PRO A 241 -24.70 -14.30 17.60
N CYS A 242 -25.60 -13.57 18.25
CA CYS A 242 -25.93 -13.69 19.66
C CYS A 242 -27.26 -14.40 19.85
N ASP A 243 -27.29 -15.32 20.83
CA ASP A 243 -28.51 -15.97 21.29
C ASP A 243 -28.91 -15.40 22.67
N TRP A 244 -30.21 -15.33 22.94
CA TRP A 244 -30.73 -14.93 24.25
C TRP A 244 -31.24 -16.13 25.04
N CYS A 245 -30.70 -16.34 26.24
CA CYS A 245 -31.17 -17.37 27.15
C CYS A 245 -32.42 -16.88 27.90
N VAL A 246 -33.52 -17.64 27.81
CA VAL A 246 -34.73 -17.42 28.61
C VAL A 246 -34.63 -18.34 29.81
N ASP A 247 -34.45 -17.77 31.00
CA ASP A 247 -34.59 -18.48 32.28
C ASP A 247 -36.07 -18.56 32.68
#